data_AF-A0A7Y9T539-F1
#
_entry.id   AF-A0A7Y9T539-F1
#
_cell.length_a   1.000
_cell.length_b   1.000
_cell.length_c   1.000
_cell.angle_alpha   90.00
_cell.angle_beta   90.00
_cell.angle_gamma   90.00
#
_symmetry.space_group_name_H-M   'P 1'
#
loop_
_entity.id
_entity.type
_entity.pdbx_description
1 polymer ?
#
loop_
_entity_poly.entity_id
_entity_poly.type
_entity_poly.pdbx_seq_one_letter_code
_entity_poly.pdbx_strand_id
1 'polypeptide(L)'
;MKIRSGCRLLLAMAFPMVVCVAAGAQSGVVGTQASETAVSRAVPEAKVARDSNGALPGDSHVRIVRLSDVKGTLQLDRKTGNGFEATMPNMPIVEGEKLRTGEGYAEVEFEDNSTLHLAPNSLVEFPLLALRSSGTKASTVNVVRGTVYVNLESTKGNEFLLWACGRKMTVAPATHLRVTVEGEKTVLSVFNGNVTVERGSETTLVNKKQSLTLGADQVTVAKKIDQGPYDAWDKDSNDYHARYSRANTFAGSGSSYGLSDLNYYGSFINGGGYGSFWQPYLVSAGWNPYQNGVWALYPGAGYSWVSPYPWGWLPYHSGTWSFYPGYGWGWQPGGVWNGLNNIVVTSGQTAGTLAQNPVRSPLRPAVPQKPGDGASPSSLVLAGDKPIVFSKEDKPGNFVFQKNSAGLGVPRGSLGDLSKISNHVEQHGSASMPVYASSPSLSTGGSDHGANVGPVILKAGSPVSSDNSSFPSASRPGPYTGSSSQTTPLSHSGAASASGGSSGGGSRPGSSPK
;
A
#
# COMPACT_ATOMS: atom_id res chain seq x y z
N MET A 1 -45.44 27.96 18.82
CA MET A 1 -46.03 28.91 19.80
C MET A 1 -45.07 29.04 20.97
N LYS A 2 -44.73 30.29 21.33
CA LYS A 2 -43.90 30.80 22.44
C LYS A 2 -42.37 30.77 22.31
N ILE A 3 -41.86 31.99 22.45
CA ILE A 3 -40.52 32.56 22.44
C ILE A 3 -39.91 32.48 23.85
N ARG A 4 -38.58 32.35 23.99
CA ARG A 4 -37.75 33.23 24.83
C ARG A 4 -36.25 33.12 24.60
N SER A 5 -35.64 34.28 24.78
CA SER A 5 -34.31 34.77 24.41
C SER A 5 -33.22 34.43 25.44
N GLY A 6 -31.95 34.48 25.05
CA GLY A 6 -30.80 34.35 25.95
C GLY A 6 -29.46 34.68 25.27
N CYS A 7 -29.04 35.94 25.41
CA CYS A 7 -27.81 36.57 24.91
C CYS A 7 -26.57 36.20 25.75
N ARG A 8 -25.39 35.98 25.13
CA ARG A 8 -24.06 36.05 25.80
C ARG A 8 -22.94 36.55 24.87
N LEU A 9 -22.66 37.85 25.00
CA LEU A 9 -21.37 38.54 25.19
C LEU A 9 -20.08 37.89 24.64
N LEU A 10 -19.48 38.54 23.63
CA LEU A 10 -18.06 38.43 23.26
C LEU A 10 -17.22 39.37 24.12
N LEU A 11 -16.08 38.89 24.63
CA LEU A 11 -15.05 39.67 25.31
C LEU A 11 -13.86 39.87 24.35
N ALA A 12 -13.60 41.11 23.95
CA ALA A 12 -12.43 41.52 23.19
C ALA A 12 -11.29 41.89 24.15
N MET A 13 -10.10 41.31 23.98
CA MET A 13 -8.88 41.75 24.63
C MET A 13 -8.03 42.59 23.66
N ALA A 14 -7.76 43.82 24.07
CA ALA A 14 -6.82 44.74 23.44
C ALA A 14 -5.47 44.68 24.17
N PHE A 15 -4.36 44.74 23.42
CA PHE A 15 -3.02 44.99 23.95
C PHE A 15 -2.43 46.24 23.26
N PRO A 16 -1.82 47.19 23.99
CA PRO A 16 -1.32 48.45 23.44
C PRO A 16 0.12 48.33 22.91
N MET A 17 0.37 49.01 21.80
CA MET A 17 1.68 49.14 21.15
C MET A 17 2.40 50.37 21.72
N VAL A 18 3.59 50.16 22.30
CA VAL A 18 4.47 51.24 22.78
C VAL A 18 5.30 51.77 21.60
N VAL A 19 5.23 53.08 21.41
CA VAL A 19 5.97 53.87 20.43
C VAL A 19 7.29 54.33 21.05
N CYS A 20 8.41 54.07 20.38
CA CYS A 20 9.67 54.78 20.62
C CYS A 20 10.01 55.64 19.40
N VAL A 21 10.12 56.95 19.64
CA VAL A 21 10.55 57.99 18.71
C VAL A 21 12.06 58.17 18.84
N ALA A 22 12.77 58.23 17.72
CA ALA A 22 14.07 58.90 17.63
C ALA A 22 14.17 59.61 16.27
N ALA A 23 14.42 60.91 16.33
CA ALA A 23 14.51 61.84 15.20
C ALA A 23 15.97 62.12 14.83
N GLY A 24 16.23 62.48 13.57
CA GLY A 24 17.50 63.09 13.14
C GLY A 24 17.64 63.36 11.63
N ALA A 25 17.31 64.60 11.23
CA ALA A 25 17.84 65.44 10.11
C ALA A 25 17.95 64.86 8.67
N GLN A 26 17.13 65.29 7.69
CA GLN A 26 17.08 66.54 6.88
C GLN A 26 17.95 66.55 5.60
N SER A 27 17.27 66.60 4.43
CA SER A 27 17.39 67.59 3.32
C SER A 27 16.83 66.96 2.02
N GLY A 28 15.61 67.31 1.57
CA GLY A 28 15.34 68.29 0.49
C GLY A 28 15.63 67.70 -0.90
N VAL A 29 14.68 67.51 -1.83
CA VAL A 29 14.07 68.57 -2.67
C VAL A 29 12.97 67.97 -3.56
N VAL A 30 11.79 68.63 -3.54
CA VAL A 30 10.77 68.90 -4.58
C VAL A 30 10.14 67.76 -5.40
N GLY A 31 8.80 67.69 -5.34
CA GLY A 31 7.96 67.03 -6.35
C GLY A 31 6.47 67.00 -5.95
N THR A 32 5.68 67.90 -6.52
CA THR A 32 4.25 68.18 -6.30
C THR A 32 3.31 66.98 -6.53
N GLN A 33 2.22 66.94 -5.77
CA GLN A 33 1.09 66.00 -5.86
C GLN A 33 0.41 65.95 -7.24
N ALA A 34 -0.06 64.77 -7.65
CA ALA A 34 -1.36 64.60 -8.29
C ALA A 34 -1.86 63.15 -8.13
N SER A 35 -3.08 63.01 -7.63
CA SER A 35 -3.84 61.78 -7.45
C SER A 35 -4.30 61.23 -8.80
N GLU A 36 -4.19 59.91 -9.04
CA GLU A 36 -4.99 59.25 -10.07
C GLU A 36 -5.30 57.78 -9.73
N THR A 37 -6.57 57.58 -9.37
CA THR A 37 -7.46 56.45 -9.60
C THR A 37 -6.85 55.10 -10.01
N ALA A 38 -7.01 54.12 -9.12
CA ALA A 38 -6.70 52.73 -9.35
C ALA A 38 -7.58 52.12 -10.46
N VAL A 39 -6.93 51.61 -11.51
CA VAL A 39 -7.52 50.63 -12.44
C VAL A 39 -6.84 49.30 -12.17
N SER A 40 -7.63 48.36 -11.64
CA SER A 40 -7.28 46.96 -11.44
C SER A 40 -6.85 46.32 -12.76
N ARG A 41 -5.55 46.05 -12.92
CA ARG A 41 -5.02 45.19 -13.98
C ARG A 41 -4.89 43.78 -13.42
N ALA A 42 -5.77 42.89 -13.85
CA ALA A 42 -5.63 41.45 -13.60
C ALA A 42 -4.27 41.00 -14.17
N VAL A 43 -3.43 40.43 -13.32
CA VAL A 43 -2.18 39.79 -13.70
C VAL A 43 -2.54 38.47 -14.37
N PRO A 44 -2.14 38.20 -15.63
CA PRO A 44 -2.34 36.89 -16.23
C PRO A 44 -1.50 35.86 -15.47
N GLU A 45 -2.10 34.74 -15.08
CA GLU A 45 -1.39 33.58 -14.50
C GLU A 45 -0.24 33.20 -15.44
N ALA A 46 1.00 33.46 -15.00
CA ALA A 46 2.18 33.04 -15.71
C ALA A 46 2.23 31.51 -15.70
N LYS A 47 2.27 30.91 -16.90
CA LYS A 47 2.50 29.49 -17.13
C LYS A 47 3.90 29.15 -16.61
N VAL A 48 3.97 28.73 -15.34
CA VAL A 48 5.23 28.35 -14.69
C VAL A 48 5.91 27.25 -15.51
N ALA A 49 7.15 27.49 -15.93
CA ALA A 49 7.93 26.52 -16.69
C ALA A 49 8.14 25.28 -15.81
N ARG A 50 7.74 24.11 -16.32
CA ARG A 50 8.04 22.82 -15.70
C ARG A 50 9.43 22.41 -16.13
N ASP A 51 10.27 22.01 -15.17
CA ASP A 51 11.49 21.27 -15.50
C ASP A 51 11.12 19.97 -16.25
N SER A 52 12.07 19.34 -16.94
CA SER A 52 11.79 18.11 -17.71
C SER A 52 11.22 16.99 -16.82
N ASN A 53 11.53 16.97 -15.52
CA ASN A 53 10.95 16.02 -14.56
C ASN A 53 9.60 16.47 -13.98
N GLY A 54 9.10 17.68 -14.30
CA GLY A 54 7.84 18.22 -13.79
C GLY A 54 7.92 18.97 -12.45
N ALA A 55 9.12 19.29 -11.96
CA ALA A 55 9.30 20.12 -10.77
C ALA A 55 8.77 21.55 -10.97
N LEU A 56 8.29 22.17 -9.89
CA LEU A 56 7.87 23.56 -9.85
C LEU A 56 8.56 24.34 -8.72
N PRO A 57 8.77 25.66 -8.87
CA PRO A 57 9.22 26.51 -7.77
C PRO A 57 8.29 26.42 -6.55
N GLY A 58 8.88 26.22 -5.36
CA GLY A 58 8.14 26.12 -4.09
C GLY A 58 7.67 24.71 -3.73
N ASP A 59 8.04 23.70 -4.53
CA ASP A 59 7.81 22.29 -4.20
C ASP A 59 8.59 21.87 -2.94
N SER A 60 7.95 21.07 -2.08
CA SER A 60 8.63 20.37 -1.00
C SER A 60 9.06 18.99 -1.47
N HIS A 61 10.36 18.71 -1.40
CA HIS A 61 10.98 17.46 -1.84
C HIS A 61 11.10 16.42 -0.72
N VAL A 62 10.34 16.61 0.38
CA VAL A 62 10.32 15.71 1.53
C VAL A 62 9.14 14.73 1.40
N ARG A 63 9.12 13.94 0.32
CA ARG A 63 8.17 12.82 0.13
C ARG A 63 8.92 11.51 -0.05
N ILE A 64 8.31 10.45 0.45
CA ILE A 64 8.82 9.09 0.34
C ILE A 64 7.69 8.15 -0.11
N VAL A 65 8.04 7.17 -0.93
CA VAL A 65 7.17 6.05 -1.30
C VAL A 65 7.77 4.76 -0.77
N ARG A 66 7.03 3.65 -0.85
CA ARG A 66 7.40 2.40 -0.18
C ARG A 66 7.71 1.32 -1.20
N LEU A 67 8.81 0.59 -1.02
CA LEU A 67 8.97 -0.73 -1.63
C LEU A 67 8.13 -1.76 -0.85
N SER A 68 6.90 -2.03 -1.28
CA SER A 68 5.90 -2.80 -0.51
C SER A 68 6.02 -4.31 -0.66
N ASP A 69 6.38 -4.80 -1.86
CA ASP A 69 6.66 -6.23 -2.10
C ASP A 69 7.95 -6.41 -2.91
N VAL A 70 8.71 -7.43 -2.54
CA VAL A 70 10.02 -7.77 -3.10
C VAL A 70 10.10 -9.29 -3.24
N LYS A 71 10.30 -9.77 -4.47
CA LYS A 71 10.52 -11.19 -4.77
C LYS A 71 11.72 -11.36 -5.67
N GLY A 72 12.63 -12.26 -5.32
CA GLY A 72 13.83 -12.52 -6.12
C GLY A 72 14.90 -11.43 -5.95
N THR A 73 15.70 -11.20 -6.99
CA THR A 73 16.86 -10.31 -6.91
C THR A 73 16.50 -8.88 -7.27
N LEU A 74 16.65 -7.95 -6.32
CA LEU A 74 16.40 -6.53 -6.51
C LEU A 74 17.50 -5.69 -5.88
N GLN A 75 17.75 -4.52 -6.46
CA GLN A 75 18.69 -3.55 -5.93
C GLN A 75 18.16 -2.13 -6.04
N LEU A 76 18.50 -1.30 -5.07
CA LEU A 76 18.11 0.10 -4.98
C LEU A 76 19.39 0.95 -4.90
N ASP A 77 19.49 1.94 -5.78
CA ASP A 77 20.49 3.01 -5.66
C ASP A 77 19.86 4.15 -4.86
N ARG A 78 20.29 4.26 -3.60
CA ARG A 78 19.80 5.25 -2.63
C ARG A 78 20.63 6.54 -2.61
N LYS A 79 21.42 6.77 -3.67
CA LYS A 79 22.33 7.92 -3.79
C LYS A 79 23.36 8.02 -2.66
N THR A 80 23.69 6.90 -2.02
CA THR A 80 24.69 6.80 -0.95
C THR A 80 26.13 6.96 -1.45
N GLY A 81 26.33 7.00 -2.77
CA GLY A 81 27.63 6.94 -3.42
C GLY A 81 28.10 5.52 -3.77
N ASN A 82 27.39 4.49 -3.29
CA ASN A 82 27.73 3.08 -3.50
C ASN A 82 27.07 2.47 -4.75
N GLY A 83 26.22 3.23 -5.46
CA GLY A 83 25.42 2.73 -6.56
C GLY A 83 24.34 1.75 -6.09
N PHE A 84 24.09 0.70 -6.87
CA PHE A 84 23.05 -0.29 -6.59
C PHE A 84 23.41 -1.25 -5.45
N GLU A 85 22.64 -1.19 -4.37
CA GLU A 85 22.80 -2.04 -3.19
C GLU A 85 21.61 -3.00 -3.04
N ALA A 86 21.77 -4.06 -2.25
CA ALA A 86 20.65 -4.95 -1.93
C ALA A 86 19.52 -4.15 -1.25
N THR A 87 18.27 -4.54 -1.52
CA THR A 87 17.08 -3.91 -0.94
C THR A 87 16.17 -4.93 -0.29
N MET A 88 15.15 -4.46 0.43
CA MET A 88 14.19 -5.30 1.13
C MET A 88 12.82 -4.61 1.23
N PRO A 89 11.74 -5.35 1.55
CA PRO A 89 10.43 -4.74 1.80
C PRO A 89 10.51 -3.62 2.84
N ASN A 90 9.59 -2.67 2.72
CA ASN A 90 9.50 -1.43 3.48
C ASN A 90 10.65 -0.45 3.31
N MET A 91 11.62 -0.69 2.41
CA MET A 91 12.60 0.34 2.08
C MET A 91 11.89 1.60 1.58
N PRO A 92 12.11 2.76 2.22
CA PRO A 92 11.71 4.03 1.64
C PRO A 92 12.39 4.23 0.28
N ILE A 93 11.66 4.83 -0.66
CA ILE A 93 12.22 5.34 -1.91
C ILE A 93 12.00 6.85 -1.94
N VAL A 94 13.07 7.59 -2.23
CA VAL A 94 13.05 9.07 -2.27
C VAL A 94 13.43 9.61 -3.65
N GLU A 95 13.27 10.93 -3.81
CA GLU A 95 13.57 11.60 -5.07
C GLU A 95 15.03 11.40 -5.51
N GLY A 96 15.18 11.02 -6.78
CA GLY A 96 16.43 10.78 -7.49
C GLY A 96 16.96 9.35 -7.37
N GLU A 97 16.31 8.46 -6.62
CA GLU A 97 16.74 7.07 -6.48
C GLU A 97 16.39 6.22 -7.70
N LYS A 98 17.01 5.03 -7.79
CA LYS A 98 16.81 4.08 -8.90
C LYS A 98 16.56 2.68 -8.39
N LEU A 99 15.52 2.03 -8.90
CA LEU A 99 15.15 0.66 -8.54
C LEU A 99 15.37 -0.25 -9.75
N ARG A 100 16.11 -1.34 -9.56
CA ARG A 100 16.29 -2.38 -10.58
C ARG A 100 15.87 -3.75 -10.08
N THR A 101 15.23 -4.52 -10.97
CA THR A 101 14.93 -5.93 -10.79
C THR A 101 15.85 -6.76 -11.67
N GLY A 102 16.39 -7.86 -11.13
CA GLY A 102 17.03 -8.93 -11.89
C GLY A 102 16.01 -10.01 -12.20
N GLU A 103 16.27 -11.25 -11.78
CA GLU A 103 15.28 -12.32 -11.70
C GLU A 103 14.36 -12.08 -10.48
N GLY A 104 13.49 -11.08 -10.59
CA GLY A 104 12.65 -10.67 -9.48
C GLY A 104 11.59 -9.65 -9.86
N TYR A 105 10.72 -9.36 -8.90
CA TYR A 105 9.56 -8.48 -9.05
C TYR A 105 9.52 -7.52 -7.88
N ALA A 106 9.07 -6.30 -8.16
CA ALA A 106 8.91 -5.25 -7.17
C ALA A 106 7.51 -4.69 -7.22
N GLU A 107 7.00 -4.28 -6.07
CA GLU A 107 5.89 -3.34 -5.98
C GLU A 107 6.36 -2.10 -5.22
N VAL A 108 6.10 -0.94 -5.81
CA VAL A 108 6.24 0.35 -5.15
C VAL A 108 4.84 0.90 -4.89
N GLU A 109 4.56 1.18 -3.63
CA GLU A 109 3.28 1.70 -3.14
C GLU A 109 3.42 3.20 -2.83
N PHE A 110 2.55 4.00 -3.44
CA PHE A 110 2.44 5.44 -3.23
C PHE A 110 1.46 5.75 -2.10
N GLU A 111 1.54 6.95 -1.54
CA GLU A 111 0.83 7.35 -0.32
C GLU A 111 -0.69 7.16 -0.39
N ASP A 112 -1.25 7.25 -1.59
CA ASP A 112 -2.68 7.15 -1.86
C ASP A 112 -3.16 5.72 -2.22
N ASN A 113 -2.31 4.69 -2.04
CA ASN A 113 -2.54 3.30 -2.45
C ASN A 113 -2.43 3.04 -3.96
N SER A 114 -2.00 4.04 -4.76
CA SER A 114 -1.54 3.77 -6.13
C SER A 114 -0.28 2.90 -6.12
N THR A 115 -0.09 2.08 -7.14
CA THR A 115 1.03 1.13 -7.23
C THR A 115 1.79 1.24 -8.55
N LEU A 116 3.09 0.95 -8.47
CA LEU A 116 3.99 0.72 -9.59
C LEU A 116 4.58 -0.67 -9.44
N HIS A 117 4.25 -1.58 -10.36
CA HIS A 117 4.80 -2.93 -10.39
C HIS A 117 5.94 -3.03 -11.41
N LEU A 118 7.06 -3.62 -11.02
CA LEU A 118 8.19 -3.88 -11.91
C LEU A 118 8.29 -5.39 -12.16
N ALA A 119 8.26 -5.76 -13.43
CA ALA A 119 8.58 -7.11 -13.89
C ALA A 119 10.10 -7.38 -13.81
N PRO A 120 10.57 -8.60 -14.08
CA PRO A 120 11.99 -8.93 -14.10
C PRO A 120 12.76 -8.11 -15.13
N ASN A 121 14.05 -7.92 -14.87
CA ASN A 121 14.96 -7.19 -15.75
C ASN A 121 14.53 -5.74 -16.07
N SER A 122 13.84 -5.10 -15.13
CA SER A 122 13.36 -3.71 -15.26
C SER A 122 14.26 -2.74 -14.49
N LEU A 123 14.32 -1.50 -14.98
CA LEU A 123 15.01 -0.39 -14.30
C LEU A 123 14.13 0.85 -14.39
N VAL A 124 13.82 1.43 -13.24
CA VAL A 124 13.11 2.69 -13.12
C VAL A 124 13.88 3.68 -12.27
N GLU A 125 13.66 4.96 -12.53
CA GLU A 125 14.20 6.07 -11.74
C GLU A 125 13.04 6.91 -11.21
N PHE A 126 13.24 7.55 -10.06
CA PHE A 126 12.26 8.41 -9.41
C PHE A 126 12.70 9.88 -9.46
N PRO A 127 12.77 10.53 -10.63
CA PRO A 127 13.33 11.88 -10.79
C PRO A 127 12.56 13.00 -10.08
N LEU A 128 11.31 12.75 -9.65
CA LEU A 128 10.54 13.70 -8.85
C LEU A 128 9.59 12.97 -7.90
N LEU A 129 9.69 13.30 -6.61
CA LEU A 129 8.70 12.96 -5.59
C LEU A 129 8.46 14.21 -4.74
N ALA A 130 7.52 15.05 -5.19
CA ALA A 130 7.34 16.40 -4.64
C ALA A 130 5.92 16.63 -4.11
N LEU A 131 5.81 17.43 -3.04
CA LEU A 131 4.54 17.96 -2.56
C LEU A 131 4.44 19.41 -3.05
N ARG A 132 3.45 19.67 -3.90
CA ARG A 132 3.15 21.01 -4.38
C ARG A 132 2.66 21.88 -3.22
N SER A 133 2.77 23.20 -3.36
CA SER A 133 2.23 24.17 -2.39
C SER A 133 0.72 24.03 -2.16
N SER A 134 -0.03 23.46 -3.12
CA SER A 134 -1.44 23.11 -3.00
C SER A 134 -1.72 21.87 -2.14
N GLY A 135 -0.70 21.11 -1.73
CA GLY A 135 -0.83 19.79 -1.13
C GLY A 135 -0.96 18.64 -2.15
N THR A 136 -0.96 18.95 -3.45
CA THR A 136 -0.91 17.95 -4.53
C THR A 136 0.39 17.16 -4.47
N LYS A 137 0.27 15.83 -4.52
CA LYS A 137 1.42 14.94 -4.67
C LYS A 137 1.77 14.85 -6.15
N ALA A 138 2.97 15.27 -6.53
CA ALA A 138 3.51 15.14 -7.88
C ALA A 138 4.59 14.06 -7.93
N SER A 139 4.36 13.02 -8.72
CA SER A 139 5.28 11.89 -8.89
C SER A 139 5.68 11.78 -10.36
N THR A 140 6.99 11.68 -10.60
CA THR A 140 7.53 11.38 -11.93
C THR A 140 8.37 10.13 -11.85
N VAL A 141 8.07 9.16 -12.72
CA VAL A 141 8.82 7.90 -12.84
C VAL A 141 9.37 7.78 -14.26
N ASN A 142 10.66 7.49 -14.38
CA ASN A 142 11.32 7.23 -15.66
C ASN A 142 11.55 5.73 -15.82
N VAL A 143 10.94 5.13 -16.85
CA VAL A 143 11.12 3.74 -17.22
C VAL A 143 12.28 3.64 -18.21
N VAL A 144 13.43 3.20 -17.71
CA VAL A 144 14.66 3.11 -18.51
C VAL A 144 14.64 1.86 -19.39
N ARG A 145 14.20 0.73 -18.85
CA ARG A 145 14.04 -0.54 -19.58
C ARG A 145 13.12 -1.50 -18.82
N GLY A 146 12.62 -2.51 -19.53
CA GLY A 146 11.82 -3.60 -18.96
C GLY A 146 10.32 -3.31 -19.01
N THR A 147 9.55 -4.02 -18.19
CA THR A 147 8.08 -3.89 -18.15
C THR A 147 7.63 -3.39 -16.79
N VAL A 148 6.80 -2.35 -16.79
CA VAL A 148 6.17 -1.82 -15.59
C VAL A 148 4.66 -1.72 -15.75
N TYR A 149 3.96 -1.83 -14.64
CA TYR A 149 2.53 -1.55 -14.56
C TYR A 149 2.30 -0.40 -13.60
N VAL A 150 1.35 0.46 -13.92
CA VAL A 150 0.92 1.55 -13.04
C VAL A 150 -0.56 1.43 -12.83
N ASN A 151 -0.99 1.39 -11.57
CA ASN A 151 -2.38 1.40 -11.17
C ASN A 151 -2.62 2.59 -10.23
N LEU A 152 -3.25 3.65 -10.75
CA LEU A 152 -3.54 4.85 -10.00
C LEU A 152 -4.92 4.81 -9.38
N GLU A 153 -5.02 5.22 -8.13
CA GLU A 153 -6.30 5.42 -7.45
C GLU A 153 -7.05 6.64 -8.01
N SER A 154 -8.36 6.69 -7.73
CA SER A 154 -9.22 7.82 -8.13
C SER A 154 -9.12 9.00 -7.16
N THR A 155 -7.90 9.31 -6.72
CA THR A 155 -7.62 10.42 -5.80
C THR A 155 -7.52 11.71 -6.59
N LYS A 156 -8.38 12.68 -6.25
CA LYS A 156 -8.34 13.99 -6.89
C LYS A 156 -7.07 14.72 -6.46
N GLY A 157 -6.33 15.24 -7.43
CA GLY A 157 -5.22 16.16 -7.18
C GLY A 157 -3.85 15.50 -7.01
N ASN A 158 -3.68 14.22 -7.32
CA ASN A 158 -2.34 13.64 -7.52
C ASN A 158 -1.93 13.76 -8.99
N GLU A 159 -0.71 14.19 -9.24
CA GLU A 159 -0.10 14.26 -10.57
C GLU A 159 0.86 13.08 -10.75
N PHE A 160 0.72 12.37 -11.86
CA PHE A 160 1.61 11.26 -12.19
C PHE A 160 2.12 11.38 -13.62
N LEU A 161 3.44 11.52 -13.76
CA LEU A 161 4.13 11.55 -15.03
C LEU A 161 4.96 10.28 -15.19
N LEU A 162 4.85 9.68 -16.38
CA LEU A 162 5.74 8.62 -16.83
C LEU A 162 6.65 9.15 -17.92
N TRP A 163 7.91 8.78 -17.86
CA TRP A 163 8.87 8.94 -18.96
C TRP A 163 9.28 7.57 -19.46
N ALA A 164 9.32 7.41 -20.79
CA ALA A 164 9.86 6.21 -21.41
C ALA A 164 10.52 6.60 -22.74
N CYS A 165 11.77 6.18 -22.93
CA CYS A 165 12.58 6.55 -24.09
C CYS A 165 12.60 8.07 -24.38
N GLY A 166 12.56 8.94 -23.36
CA GLY A 166 12.53 10.39 -23.57
C GLY A 166 11.18 10.96 -24.03
N ARG A 167 10.11 10.15 -24.04
CA ARG A 167 8.73 10.62 -24.29
C ARG A 167 8.01 10.78 -22.96
N LYS A 168 7.36 11.94 -22.78
CA LYS A 168 6.56 12.24 -21.59
C LYS A 168 5.15 11.70 -21.76
N MET A 169 4.63 11.10 -20.70
CA MET A 169 3.28 10.56 -20.62
C MET A 169 2.61 11.10 -19.37
N THR A 170 1.53 11.86 -19.54
CA THR A 170 0.69 12.33 -18.45
C THR A 170 -0.39 11.29 -18.18
N VAL A 171 -0.36 10.66 -17.01
CA VAL A 171 -1.27 9.58 -16.62
C VAL A 171 -2.45 10.18 -15.86
N ALA A 172 -3.68 9.98 -16.33
CA ALA A 172 -4.86 10.48 -15.64
C ALA A 172 -5.14 9.68 -14.34
N PRO A 173 -5.80 10.26 -13.33
CA PRO A 173 -6.29 9.50 -12.17
C PRO A 173 -7.17 8.31 -12.57
N ALA A 174 -7.26 7.29 -11.71
CA ALA A 174 -7.99 6.05 -11.99
C ALA A 174 -7.54 5.29 -13.25
N THR A 175 -6.27 5.44 -13.65
CA THR A 175 -5.68 4.76 -14.81
C THR A 175 -4.92 3.52 -14.41
N HIS A 176 -5.14 2.44 -15.15
CA HIS A 176 -4.38 1.19 -15.04
C HIS A 176 -3.75 0.87 -16.39
N LEU A 177 -2.43 0.74 -16.43
CA LEU A 177 -1.66 0.62 -17.66
C LEU A 177 -0.44 -0.29 -17.50
N ARG A 178 0.12 -0.71 -18.64
CA ARG A 178 1.42 -1.36 -18.78
C ARG A 178 2.30 -0.56 -19.73
N VAL A 179 3.56 -0.34 -19.38
CA VAL A 179 4.60 0.19 -20.28
C VAL A 179 5.71 -0.84 -20.40
N THR A 180 6.04 -1.22 -21.63
CA THR A 180 7.19 -2.08 -21.94
C THR A 180 8.20 -1.29 -22.76
N VAL A 181 9.46 -1.28 -22.32
CA VAL A 181 10.59 -0.61 -22.97
C VAL A 181 11.67 -1.64 -23.33
N GLU A 182 11.90 -1.79 -24.63
CA GLU A 182 12.86 -2.72 -25.21
C GLU A 182 13.72 -1.99 -26.26
N GLY A 183 14.95 -1.63 -25.88
CA GLY A 183 15.78 -0.75 -26.71
C GLY A 183 15.09 0.59 -26.94
N GLU A 184 14.86 0.97 -28.20
CA GLU A 184 14.16 2.20 -28.57
C GLU A 184 12.63 2.03 -28.69
N LYS A 185 12.13 0.80 -28.58
CA LYS A 185 10.71 0.50 -28.70
C LYS A 185 10.03 0.67 -27.35
N THR A 186 8.96 1.46 -27.31
CA THR A 186 8.05 1.56 -26.17
C THR A 186 6.65 1.10 -26.57
N VAL A 187 6.05 0.23 -25.78
CA VAL A 187 4.64 -0.16 -25.93
C VAL A 187 3.88 0.25 -24.67
N LEU A 188 2.96 1.20 -24.82
CA LEU A 188 2.01 1.62 -23.80
C LEU A 188 0.68 0.89 -24.04
N SER A 189 0.16 0.19 -23.04
CA SER A 189 -1.15 -0.49 -23.07
C SER A 189 -2.01 0.04 -21.91
N VAL A 190 -3.20 0.58 -22.21
CA VAL A 190 -4.05 1.22 -21.20
C VAL A 190 -5.26 0.33 -20.91
N PHE A 191 -5.24 -0.42 -19.82
CA PHE A 191 -6.33 -1.32 -19.42
C PHE A 191 -7.57 -0.55 -18.98
N ASN A 192 -7.38 0.51 -18.19
CA ASN A 192 -8.43 1.42 -17.74
C ASN A 192 -7.92 2.88 -17.70
N GLY A 193 -8.81 3.85 -17.73
CA GLY A 193 -8.45 5.28 -17.72
C GLY A 193 -7.90 5.77 -19.06
N ASN A 194 -6.97 6.72 -19.02
CA ASN A 194 -6.35 7.29 -20.21
C ASN A 194 -4.97 7.90 -19.90
N VAL A 195 -4.15 8.01 -20.95
CA VAL A 195 -2.80 8.58 -20.91
C VAL A 195 -2.63 9.53 -22.07
N THR A 196 -2.11 10.72 -21.82
CA THR A 196 -1.70 11.65 -22.87
C THR A 196 -0.20 11.53 -23.10
N VAL A 197 0.21 11.19 -24.32
CA VAL A 197 1.62 11.03 -24.70
C VAL A 197 2.07 12.22 -25.53
N GLU A 198 3.18 12.83 -25.13
CA GLU A 198 3.79 13.99 -25.78
C GLU A 198 5.03 13.56 -26.58
N ARG A 199 5.08 13.93 -27.87
CA ARG A 199 6.23 13.75 -28.77
C ARG A 199 6.51 15.06 -29.48
N GLY A 200 7.49 15.82 -28.99
CA GLY A 200 7.73 17.18 -29.48
C GLY A 200 6.49 18.06 -29.25
N SER A 201 5.93 18.62 -30.32
CA SER A 201 4.69 19.39 -30.26
C SER A 201 3.41 18.56 -30.41
N GLU A 202 3.53 17.26 -30.75
CA GLU A 202 2.38 16.38 -30.96
C GLU A 202 1.92 15.74 -29.65
N THR A 203 0.60 15.64 -29.48
CA THR A 203 -0.05 14.98 -28.35
C THR A 203 -0.97 13.87 -28.83
N THR A 204 -0.81 12.67 -28.30
CA THR A 204 -1.70 11.53 -28.58
C THR A 204 -2.40 11.08 -27.31
N LEU A 205 -3.73 11.04 -27.32
CA LEU A 205 -4.53 10.47 -26.23
C LEU A 205 -4.74 8.97 -26.44
N VAL A 206 -4.32 8.16 -25.48
CA VAL A 206 -4.49 6.71 -25.46
C VAL A 206 -5.51 6.36 -24.38
N ASN A 207 -6.67 5.87 -24.79
CA ASN A 207 -7.78 5.55 -23.89
C ASN A 207 -7.75 4.07 -23.47
N LYS A 208 -8.62 3.71 -22.53
CA LYS A 208 -8.91 2.33 -22.16
C LYS A 208 -9.03 1.40 -23.37
N LYS A 209 -8.47 0.19 -23.23
CA LYS A 209 -8.42 -0.87 -24.25
C LYS A 209 -7.67 -0.46 -25.53
N GLN A 210 -6.86 0.59 -25.49
CA GLN A 210 -5.97 0.97 -26.57
C GLN A 210 -4.52 0.71 -26.19
N SER A 211 -3.69 0.52 -27.21
CA SER A 211 -2.25 0.51 -27.10
C SER A 211 -1.63 1.54 -28.05
N LEU A 212 -0.46 2.02 -27.67
CA LEU A 212 0.41 2.90 -28.45
C LEU A 212 1.78 2.25 -28.52
N THR A 213 2.25 1.98 -29.73
CA THR A 213 3.62 1.55 -30.00
C THR A 213 4.41 2.73 -30.53
N LEU A 214 5.50 3.04 -29.86
CA LEU A 214 6.48 4.05 -30.24
C LEU A 214 7.76 3.32 -30.66
N GLY A 215 8.15 3.46 -31.92
CA GLY A 215 9.50 3.14 -32.38
C GLY A 215 10.38 4.39 -32.45
N ALA A 216 11.53 4.28 -33.11
CA ALA A 216 12.39 5.42 -33.44
C ALA A 216 11.60 6.50 -34.20
N ASP A 217 10.98 6.11 -35.32
CA ASP A 217 10.27 7.04 -36.20
C ASP A 217 8.76 6.83 -36.27
N GLN A 218 8.31 5.61 -35.96
CA GLN A 218 6.92 5.18 -36.15
C GLN A 218 6.11 5.30 -34.86
N VAL A 219 4.86 5.73 -35.02
CA VAL A 219 3.86 5.77 -33.95
C VAL A 219 2.61 5.04 -34.45
N THR A 220 2.15 4.05 -33.70
CA THR A 220 0.96 3.27 -34.06
C THR A 220 0.03 3.18 -32.87
N VAL A 221 -1.22 3.60 -33.06
CA VAL A 221 -2.30 3.42 -32.08
C VAL A 221 -3.19 2.27 -32.53
N ALA A 222 -3.45 1.32 -31.64
CA ALA A 222 -4.35 0.20 -31.90
C ALA A 222 -5.48 0.15 -30.87
N LYS A 223 -6.68 -0.26 -31.30
CA LYS A 223 -7.83 -0.52 -30.41
C LYS A 223 -7.81 -1.97 -29.89
N LYS A 224 -6.65 -2.40 -29.44
CA LYS A 224 -6.43 -3.71 -28.83
C LYS A 224 -5.25 -3.64 -27.86
N ILE A 225 -5.22 -4.55 -26.91
CA ILE A 225 -4.09 -4.77 -26.01
C ILE A 225 -3.74 -6.25 -26.12
N ASP A 226 -2.50 -6.52 -26.51
CA ASP A 226 -1.98 -7.88 -26.51
C ASP A 226 -1.65 -8.28 -25.07
N GLN A 227 -2.01 -9.51 -24.68
CA GLN A 227 -1.79 -10.02 -23.33
C GLN A 227 -0.28 -10.11 -23.03
N GLY A 228 0.12 -9.63 -21.87
CA GLY A 228 1.49 -9.67 -21.40
C GLY A 228 1.73 -10.81 -20.40
N PRO A 229 2.98 -11.26 -20.25
CA PRO A 229 3.33 -12.37 -19.37
C PRO A 229 3.04 -12.11 -17.88
N TYR A 230 2.99 -10.83 -17.49
CA TYR A 230 2.86 -10.43 -16.08
C TYR A 230 1.51 -9.81 -15.73
N ASP A 231 0.56 -9.78 -16.68
CA ASP A 231 -0.76 -9.13 -16.50
C ASP A 231 -1.56 -9.78 -15.36
N ALA A 232 -1.50 -11.11 -15.24
CA ALA A 232 -2.20 -11.83 -14.19
C ALA A 232 -1.60 -11.58 -12.80
N TRP A 233 -0.28 -11.40 -12.69
CA TRP A 233 0.36 -11.05 -11.42
C TRP A 233 0.04 -9.62 -10.99
N ASP A 234 0.12 -8.67 -11.91
CA ASP A 234 -0.30 -7.29 -11.66
C ASP A 234 -1.76 -7.24 -11.19
N LYS A 235 -2.64 -8.00 -11.86
CA LYS A 235 -4.03 -8.13 -11.45
C LYS A 235 -4.18 -8.71 -10.03
N ASP A 236 -3.52 -9.83 -9.72
CA ASP A 236 -3.57 -10.47 -8.40
C ASP A 236 -3.07 -9.51 -7.29
N SER A 237 -2.05 -8.69 -7.60
CA SER A 237 -1.50 -7.67 -6.70
C SER A 237 -2.49 -6.52 -6.49
N ASN A 238 -3.11 -6.00 -7.55
CA ASN A 238 -4.15 -4.97 -7.43
C ASN A 238 -5.39 -5.49 -6.68
N ASP A 239 -5.80 -6.74 -6.92
CA ASP A 239 -6.89 -7.39 -6.19
C ASP A 239 -6.56 -7.57 -4.69
N TYR A 240 -5.30 -7.74 -4.33
CA TYR A 240 -4.87 -7.76 -2.91
C TYR A 240 -5.15 -6.41 -2.25
N HIS A 241 -4.69 -5.31 -2.85
CA HIS A 241 -4.97 -3.96 -2.32
C HIS A 241 -6.47 -3.69 -2.25
N ALA A 242 -7.24 -4.00 -3.30
CA ALA A 242 -8.68 -3.79 -3.31
C ALA A 242 -9.42 -4.55 -2.19
N ARG A 243 -8.94 -5.75 -1.83
CA ARG A 243 -9.50 -6.57 -0.76
C ARG A 243 -9.16 -6.05 0.63
N TYR A 244 -7.92 -5.63 0.86
CA TYR A 244 -7.43 -5.35 2.21
C TYR A 244 -7.32 -3.86 2.56
N SER A 245 -7.28 -2.93 1.60
CA SER A 245 -7.20 -1.49 1.92
C SER A 245 -8.50 -0.93 2.51
N ARG A 246 -9.65 -1.55 2.19
CA ARG A 246 -11.00 -1.13 2.66
C ARG A 246 -11.42 -1.78 3.97
N ALA A 247 -10.58 -2.65 4.55
CA ALA A 247 -10.95 -3.52 5.64
C ALA A 247 -10.53 -2.97 7.03
N ASN A 248 -10.83 -1.70 7.37
CA ASN A 248 -10.70 -1.26 8.77
C ASN A 248 -11.34 0.09 9.13
N THR A 249 -11.49 0.32 10.43
CA THR A 249 -11.81 1.61 11.08
C THR A 249 -10.76 2.71 10.85
N PHE A 250 -9.57 2.36 10.36
CA PHE A 250 -8.47 3.30 10.10
C PHE A 250 -8.40 3.82 8.65
N ALA A 251 -9.33 3.43 7.77
CA ALA A 251 -9.38 3.87 6.36
C ALA A 251 -9.56 5.40 6.16
N GLY A 252 -9.72 6.17 7.24
CA GLY A 252 -9.87 7.63 7.24
C GLY A 252 -8.73 8.42 7.90
N SER A 253 -7.62 7.78 8.27
CA SER A 253 -6.52 8.42 9.02
C SER A 253 -5.58 9.30 8.20
N GLY A 254 -5.80 9.40 6.89
CA GLY A 254 -4.97 10.21 5.99
C GLY A 254 -3.68 9.54 5.49
N SER A 255 -3.43 8.27 5.84
CA SER A 255 -2.34 7.45 5.27
C SER A 255 -2.88 6.11 4.78
N SER A 256 -2.92 5.92 3.46
CA SER A 256 -3.48 4.73 2.82
C SER A 256 -2.45 3.65 2.51
N TYR A 257 -1.18 4.03 2.28
CA TYR A 257 -0.11 3.05 2.02
C TYR A 257 0.22 2.17 3.23
N GLY A 258 0.28 0.86 3.00
CA GLY A 258 0.54 -0.17 4.00
C GLY A 258 -0.67 -0.63 4.82
N LEU A 259 -1.87 -0.07 4.59
CA LEU A 259 -3.10 -0.56 5.24
C LEU A 259 -3.44 -1.99 4.82
N SER A 260 -3.21 -2.33 3.55
CA SER A 260 -3.48 -3.68 3.03
C SER A 260 -2.70 -4.74 3.81
N ASP A 261 -1.41 -4.50 4.03
CA ASP A 261 -0.56 -5.41 4.80
C ASP A 261 -0.96 -5.44 6.28
N LEU A 262 -1.27 -4.28 6.87
CA LEU A 262 -1.72 -4.21 8.27
C LEU A 262 -2.99 -5.04 8.50
N ASN A 263 -3.93 -5.00 7.57
CA ASN A 263 -5.20 -5.72 7.65
C ASN A 263 -5.07 -7.21 7.30
N TYR A 264 -4.06 -7.60 6.51
CA TYR A 264 -3.81 -9.00 6.20
C TYR A 264 -3.01 -9.71 7.31
N TYR A 265 -1.95 -9.08 7.81
CA TYR A 265 -0.98 -9.71 8.70
C TYR A 265 -1.26 -9.53 10.20
N GLY A 266 -2.37 -8.89 10.58
CA GLY A 266 -2.75 -8.74 11.97
C GLY A 266 -4.19 -8.30 12.14
N SER A 267 -4.53 -7.92 13.37
CA SER A 267 -5.87 -7.42 13.70
C SER A 267 -5.84 -6.42 14.86
N PHE A 268 -6.90 -5.63 14.95
CA PHE A 268 -7.15 -4.81 16.13
C PHE A 268 -7.79 -5.65 17.23
N ILE A 269 -7.27 -5.49 18.45
CA ILE A 269 -7.74 -6.12 19.67
C ILE A 269 -8.32 -5.03 20.57
N ASN A 270 -9.50 -5.27 21.12
CA ASN A 270 -10.06 -4.43 22.16
C ASN A 270 -9.54 -4.91 23.53
N GLY A 271 -8.50 -4.24 24.03
CA GLY A 271 -7.86 -4.55 25.32
C GLY A 271 -8.60 -4.01 26.55
N GLY A 272 -9.90 -3.71 26.42
CA GLY A 272 -10.72 -3.16 27.49
C GLY A 272 -10.18 -1.81 27.98
N GLY A 273 -9.67 -1.77 29.21
CA GLY A 273 -9.13 -0.54 29.83
C GLY A 273 -7.88 0.03 29.15
N TYR A 274 -7.26 -0.69 28.20
CA TYR A 274 -6.16 -0.19 27.37
C TYR A 274 -6.62 0.45 26.04
N GLY A 275 -7.91 0.32 25.71
CA GLY A 275 -8.45 0.71 24.42
C GLY A 275 -8.12 -0.28 23.31
N SER A 276 -8.32 0.14 22.06
CA SER A 276 -8.01 -0.64 20.87
C SER A 276 -6.55 -0.49 20.46
N PHE A 277 -5.90 -1.59 20.11
CA PHE A 277 -4.54 -1.61 19.55
C PHE A 277 -4.43 -2.72 18.52
N TRP A 278 -3.55 -2.55 17.54
CA TRP A 278 -3.27 -3.56 16.52
C TRP A 278 -2.15 -4.50 16.99
N GLN A 279 -2.26 -5.78 16.67
CA GLN A 279 -1.22 -6.77 16.92
C GLN A 279 -0.98 -7.61 15.65
N PRO A 280 0.29 -7.88 15.28
CA PRO A 280 0.59 -8.82 14.21
C PRO A 280 0.19 -10.24 14.60
N TYR A 281 -0.21 -11.05 13.62
CA TYR A 281 -0.35 -12.49 13.79
C TYR A 281 1.00 -13.18 13.97
N LEU A 282 0.98 -14.43 14.44
CA LEU A 282 2.16 -15.27 14.59
C LEU A 282 3.22 -14.69 15.56
N VAL A 283 2.78 -13.96 16.58
CA VAL A 283 3.64 -13.46 17.65
C VAL A 283 3.31 -14.09 18.99
N SER A 284 4.25 -14.03 19.92
CA SER A 284 4.05 -14.40 21.32
C SER A 284 4.57 -13.30 22.24
N ALA A 285 4.43 -13.48 23.55
CA ALA A 285 5.02 -12.58 24.55
C ALA A 285 6.55 -12.41 24.41
N GLY A 286 7.25 -13.36 23.76
CA GLY A 286 8.70 -13.29 23.54
C GLY A 286 9.14 -12.52 22.29
N TRP A 287 8.20 -12.20 21.39
CA TRP A 287 8.44 -11.33 20.22
C TRP A 287 8.49 -9.88 20.69
N ASN A 288 9.27 -9.03 20.03
CA ASN A 288 9.21 -7.57 20.21
C ASN A 288 9.25 -6.87 18.84
N PRO A 289 8.73 -5.64 18.69
CA PRO A 289 8.65 -4.98 17.39
C PRO A 289 10.02 -4.64 16.78
N TYR A 290 11.02 -4.30 17.60
CA TYR A 290 12.32 -3.83 17.10
C TYR A 290 13.46 -4.85 17.18
N GLN A 291 13.16 -6.14 17.40
CA GLN A 291 14.17 -7.21 17.55
C GLN A 291 14.95 -7.52 16.25
N ASN A 292 14.41 -7.13 15.09
CA ASN A 292 15.01 -7.39 13.79
C ASN A 292 14.70 -6.21 12.84
N GLY A 293 15.73 -5.70 12.18
CA GLY A 293 15.62 -4.71 11.12
C GLY A 293 16.96 -4.20 10.63
N VAL A 294 16.92 -3.14 9.83
CA VAL A 294 18.11 -2.53 9.24
C VAL A 294 18.04 -1.04 9.44
N TRP A 295 19.15 -0.45 9.86
CA TRP A 295 19.38 0.99 9.73
C TRP A 295 19.86 1.28 8.31
N ALA A 296 19.04 1.99 7.55
CA ALA A 296 19.30 2.38 6.18
C ALA A 296 19.69 3.85 6.13
N LEU A 297 20.89 4.16 5.63
CA LEU A 297 21.36 5.53 5.44
C LEU A 297 20.65 6.20 4.25
N TYR A 298 20.08 7.37 4.49
CA TYR A 298 19.59 8.28 3.45
C TYR A 298 20.39 9.58 3.49
N PRO A 299 21.12 9.94 2.42
CA PRO A 299 21.86 11.19 2.35
C PRO A 299 20.96 12.39 2.67
N GLY A 300 21.41 13.27 3.57
CA GLY A 300 20.66 14.44 4.04
C GLY A 300 19.65 14.18 5.16
N ALA A 301 19.22 12.93 5.39
CA ALA A 301 18.31 12.55 6.48
C ALA A 301 18.96 11.66 7.56
N GLY A 302 20.10 11.05 7.26
CA GLY A 302 20.78 10.09 8.13
C GLY A 302 20.13 8.71 8.11
N TYR A 303 20.37 7.90 9.13
CA TYR A 303 19.78 6.55 9.21
C TYR A 303 18.30 6.56 9.57
N SER A 304 17.53 5.81 8.77
CA SER A 304 16.14 5.43 8.99
C SER A 304 16.03 3.97 9.36
N TRP A 305 15.07 3.61 10.20
CA TRP A 305 14.78 2.21 10.51
C TRP A 305 13.98 1.56 9.41
N VAL A 306 14.34 0.35 9.03
CA VAL A 306 13.59 -0.42 8.04
C VAL A 306 13.29 -1.79 8.64
N SER A 307 12.00 -2.03 8.84
CA SER A 307 11.50 -3.29 9.38
C SER A 307 11.43 -4.36 8.28
N PRO A 308 11.80 -5.61 8.57
CA PRO A 308 11.65 -6.71 7.63
C PRO A 308 10.20 -7.22 7.57
N TYR A 309 9.39 -6.91 8.59
CA TYR A 309 8.01 -7.39 8.71
C TYR A 309 7.12 -6.81 7.60
N PRO A 310 6.31 -7.62 6.91
CA PRO A 310 5.58 -7.18 5.71
C PRO A 310 4.55 -6.08 5.98
N TRP A 311 4.07 -5.93 7.21
CA TRP A 311 3.15 -4.87 7.65
C TRP A 311 3.86 -3.62 8.20
N GLY A 312 5.20 -3.63 8.27
CA GLY A 312 6.00 -2.72 9.09
C GLY A 312 5.88 -1.24 8.73
N TRP A 313 5.50 -0.89 7.51
CA TRP A 313 5.50 0.50 7.06
C TRP A 313 4.72 1.45 7.97
N LEU A 314 3.41 1.24 8.11
CA LEU A 314 2.58 2.19 8.84
C LEU A 314 2.95 2.25 10.34
N PRO A 315 3.17 1.12 11.05
CA PRO A 315 3.48 1.15 12.48
C PRO A 315 4.85 1.70 12.87
N TYR A 316 5.81 1.75 11.94
CA TYR A 316 7.10 2.40 12.21
C TYR A 316 7.12 3.86 11.80
N HIS A 317 6.26 4.30 10.88
CA HIS A 317 6.23 5.71 10.47
C HIS A 317 5.18 6.55 11.20
N SER A 318 4.31 5.93 12.00
CA SER A 318 3.29 6.61 12.81
C SER A 318 2.88 5.77 14.02
N GLY A 319 2.11 6.36 14.93
CA GLY A 319 1.55 5.69 16.09
C GLY A 319 2.57 5.38 17.18
N THR A 320 2.25 4.41 18.04
CA THR A 320 3.09 4.07 19.20
C THR A 320 2.99 2.59 19.55
N TRP A 321 4.14 1.95 19.67
CA TRP A 321 4.27 0.59 20.22
C TRP A 321 4.25 0.59 21.74
N SER A 322 3.58 -0.40 22.31
CA SER A 322 3.34 -0.52 23.76
C SER A 322 3.16 -1.98 24.16
N PHE A 323 3.73 -2.39 25.29
CA PHE A 323 3.51 -3.71 25.85
C PHE A 323 2.29 -3.70 26.77
N TYR A 324 1.30 -4.50 26.42
CA TYR A 324 0.06 -4.66 27.17
C TYR A 324 0.10 -5.98 27.94
N PRO A 325 0.16 -5.96 29.29
CA PRO A 325 0.13 -7.17 30.09
C PRO A 325 -1.07 -8.06 29.74
N GLY A 326 -0.82 -9.35 29.50
CA GLY A 326 -1.83 -10.32 29.07
C GLY A 326 -2.05 -10.41 27.56
N TYR A 327 -1.53 -9.47 26.76
CA TYR A 327 -1.66 -9.47 25.30
C TYR A 327 -0.30 -9.46 24.57
N GLY A 328 0.72 -8.81 25.14
CA GLY A 328 2.03 -8.63 24.51
C GLY A 328 2.17 -7.25 23.84
N TRP A 329 3.03 -7.15 22.84
CA TRP A 329 3.26 -5.89 22.11
C TRP A 329 2.11 -5.58 21.15
N GLY A 330 1.56 -4.37 21.26
CA GLY A 330 0.56 -3.82 20.36
C GLY A 330 0.91 -2.41 19.91
N TRP A 331 0.41 -2.03 18.74
CA TRP A 331 0.56 -0.72 18.15
C TRP A 331 -0.75 0.06 18.22
N GLN A 332 -0.68 1.29 18.74
CA GLN A 332 -1.81 2.21 18.70
C GLN A 332 -1.58 3.24 17.58
N PRO A 333 -2.52 3.39 16.64
CA PRO A 333 -2.44 4.45 15.65
C PRO A 333 -2.51 5.84 16.28
N GLY A 334 -1.85 6.81 15.67
CA GLY A 334 -1.86 8.21 16.11
C GLY A 334 -0.54 8.92 15.80
N GLY A 335 -0.34 10.09 16.38
CA GLY A 335 0.88 10.89 16.17
C GLY A 335 0.98 11.47 14.76
N VAL A 336 2.09 12.16 14.51
CA VAL A 336 2.43 12.68 13.19
C VAL A 336 3.16 11.63 12.36
N TRP A 337 3.05 11.73 11.04
CA TRP A 337 3.86 10.94 10.12
C TRP A 337 5.34 11.36 10.25
N ASN A 338 6.23 10.39 10.49
CA ASN A 338 7.64 10.63 10.80
C ASN A 338 8.59 10.58 9.59
N GLY A 339 8.09 10.24 8.39
CA GLY A 339 8.92 10.18 7.18
C GLY A 339 10.16 9.29 7.37
N LEU A 340 11.33 9.77 6.97
CA LEU A 340 12.61 9.05 7.18
C LEU A 340 13.08 9.04 8.64
N ASN A 341 12.57 9.93 9.50
CA ASN A 341 12.92 9.99 10.92
C ASN A 341 11.98 9.10 11.75
N ASN A 342 11.76 7.88 11.27
CA ASN A 342 10.73 6.94 11.74
C ASN A 342 11.07 6.21 13.05
N ILE A 343 12.19 6.55 13.68
CA ILE A 343 12.44 6.20 15.08
C ILE A 343 12.77 7.48 15.82
N VAL A 344 11.84 7.90 16.67
CA VAL A 344 12.13 8.89 17.71
C VAL A 344 12.80 8.13 18.85
N VAL A 345 14.11 8.27 18.97
CA VAL A 345 14.83 7.89 20.18
C VAL A 345 14.30 8.80 21.29
N THR A 346 13.27 8.34 22.00
CA THR A 346 12.88 8.99 23.24
C THR A 346 14.02 8.72 24.20
N SER A 347 14.90 9.71 24.39
CA SER A 347 15.87 9.72 25.46
C SER A 347 15.12 9.51 26.78
N GLY A 348 15.18 8.30 27.31
CA GLY A 348 14.89 7.99 28.70
C GLY A 348 13.51 8.36 29.24
N GLN A 349 12.40 8.04 28.54
CA GLN A 349 11.12 7.87 29.26
C GLN A 349 11.00 6.45 29.79
N THR A 350 11.61 6.28 30.96
CA THR A 350 11.18 5.38 32.03
C THR A 350 9.66 5.36 32.14
N ALA A 351 9.10 4.20 32.47
CA ALA A 351 7.68 4.01 32.70
C ALA A 351 6.98 5.22 33.36
N GLY A 352 5.95 5.73 32.69
CA GLY A 352 4.95 6.63 33.27
C GLY A 352 5.15 8.11 33.01
N THR A 353 4.29 8.70 32.18
CA THR A 353 3.37 9.80 32.56
C THR A 353 2.39 10.07 31.42
N LEU A 354 1.33 9.26 31.34
CA LEU A 354 0.01 9.80 31.01
C LEU A 354 -0.76 9.81 32.32
N ALA A 355 -1.03 11.01 32.83
CA ALA A 355 -1.72 11.23 34.08
C ALA A 355 -3.17 10.70 33.96
N GLN A 356 -3.44 9.58 34.65
CA GLN A 356 -4.66 9.25 35.41
C GLN A 356 -4.75 7.75 35.81
N ASN A 357 -3.69 6.93 35.67
CA ASN A 357 -3.59 5.65 36.41
C ASN A 357 -2.17 5.06 36.41
N PRO A 358 -1.39 5.14 37.52
CA PRO A 358 -0.01 4.69 37.56
C PRO A 358 0.19 3.16 37.45
N VAL A 359 -0.89 2.36 37.55
CA VAL A 359 -0.83 0.88 37.50
C VAL A 359 -1.00 0.31 36.08
N ARG A 360 -1.29 1.15 35.07
CA ARG A 360 -1.67 0.71 33.71
C ARG A 360 -0.90 1.38 32.56
N SER A 361 0.26 1.96 32.82
CA SER A 361 1.07 2.52 31.72
C SER A 361 1.79 1.39 30.98
N PRO A 362 1.49 1.16 29.69
CA PRO A 362 2.13 0.07 28.96
C PRO A 362 3.61 0.39 28.71
N LEU A 363 4.47 -0.63 28.86
CA LEU A 363 5.93 -0.47 28.69
C LEU A 363 6.25 -0.11 27.24
N ARG A 364 7.26 0.74 27.03
CA ARG A 364 7.77 1.07 25.69
C ARG A 364 8.84 0.06 25.27
N PRO A 365 8.94 -0.28 23.99
CA PRO A 365 9.96 -1.23 23.53
C PRO A 365 11.34 -0.59 23.61
N ALA A 366 12.34 -1.42 23.88
CA ALA A 366 13.72 -1.04 23.67
C ALA A 366 13.94 -0.83 22.16
N VAL A 367 14.39 0.36 21.81
CA VAL A 367 14.67 0.74 20.43
C VAL A 367 16.15 0.46 20.14
N PRO A 368 16.50 -0.18 19.02
CA PRO A 368 17.88 -0.42 18.60
C PRO A 368 18.66 0.88 18.54
N GLN A 369 19.93 0.85 18.92
CA GLN A 369 20.75 2.04 18.84
C GLN A 369 21.04 2.36 17.36
N LYS A 370 20.77 3.60 16.96
CA LYS A 370 21.17 4.13 15.65
C LYS A 370 22.71 4.18 15.56
N PRO A 371 23.32 3.84 14.41
CA PRO A 371 24.76 4.00 14.22
C PRO A 371 25.22 5.44 14.53
N GLY A 372 26.34 5.58 15.24
CA GLY A 372 26.88 6.88 15.64
C GLY A 372 27.53 7.63 14.48
N ASP A 373 27.53 8.97 14.58
CA ASP A 373 28.17 9.86 13.61
C ASP A 373 29.70 9.70 13.70
N GLY A 374 30.28 8.85 12.85
CA GLY A 374 31.74 8.60 12.81
C GLY A 374 32.17 7.16 12.51
N ALA A 375 31.26 6.19 12.55
CA ALA A 375 31.54 4.88 11.94
C ALA A 375 31.63 5.05 10.41
N SER A 376 32.56 4.35 9.73
CA SER A 376 32.54 4.25 8.26
C SER A 376 31.10 3.89 7.85
N PRO A 377 30.39 4.74 7.09
CA PRO A 377 28.95 4.63 7.00
C PRO A 377 28.60 3.46 6.08
N SER A 378 28.54 2.25 6.65
CA SER A 378 27.80 1.17 6.03
C SER A 378 26.40 1.70 5.78
N SER A 379 26.03 1.76 4.51
CA SER A 379 24.75 2.32 4.05
C SER A 379 23.55 1.51 4.55
N LEU A 380 23.80 0.26 4.96
CA LEU A 380 22.90 -0.69 5.58
C LEU A 380 23.60 -1.29 6.80
N VAL A 381 23.01 -1.13 7.98
CA VAL A 381 23.52 -1.74 9.21
C VAL A 381 22.43 -2.64 9.78
N LEU A 382 22.70 -3.95 9.83
CA LEU A 382 21.78 -4.91 10.44
C LEU A 382 21.65 -4.63 11.94
N ALA A 383 20.43 -4.61 12.43
CA ALA A 383 20.09 -4.44 13.83
C ALA A 383 19.19 -5.59 14.28
N GLY A 384 19.70 -6.40 15.20
CA GLY A 384 18.94 -7.44 15.84
C GLY A 384 19.72 -8.10 16.97
N ASP A 385 18.99 -8.48 18.03
CA ASP A 385 19.52 -9.13 19.22
C ASP A 385 19.20 -10.63 19.26
N LYS A 386 18.41 -11.12 18.30
CA LYS A 386 17.93 -12.51 18.21
C LYS A 386 17.97 -13.03 16.77
N PRO A 387 18.11 -14.35 16.56
CA PRO A 387 17.92 -14.97 15.25
C PRO A 387 16.54 -14.66 14.69
N ILE A 388 16.49 -14.30 13.41
CA ILE A 388 15.24 -14.02 12.72
C ILE A 388 14.43 -15.30 12.49
N VAL A 389 13.14 -15.26 12.82
CA VAL A 389 12.22 -16.38 12.63
C VAL A 389 11.38 -16.13 11.37
N PHE A 390 11.40 -17.08 10.45
CA PHE A 390 10.66 -17.01 9.19
C PHE A 390 9.73 -18.22 9.02
N SER A 391 8.50 -17.96 8.58
CA SER A 391 7.62 -19.00 8.03
C SER A 391 8.04 -19.29 6.59
N LYS A 392 8.07 -20.55 6.18
CA LYS A 392 8.58 -20.96 4.87
C LYS A 392 8.11 -22.36 4.50
N GLU A 393 8.31 -22.74 3.24
CA GLU A 393 8.29 -24.16 2.89
C GLU A 393 9.46 -24.88 3.55
N ASP A 394 9.18 -25.95 4.29
CA ASP A 394 10.21 -26.83 4.86
C ASP A 394 10.60 -27.94 3.87
N LYS A 395 9.65 -28.35 3.04
CA LYS A 395 9.81 -29.23 1.88
C LYS A 395 8.83 -28.81 0.78
N PRO A 396 9.08 -29.16 -0.49
CA PRO A 396 8.19 -28.81 -1.59
C PRO A 396 6.73 -29.18 -1.30
N GLY A 397 5.85 -28.20 -1.40
CA GLY A 397 4.41 -28.39 -1.21
C GLY A 397 3.92 -28.44 0.23
N ASN A 398 4.78 -28.15 1.21
CA ASN A 398 4.39 -27.99 2.61
C ASN A 398 4.93 -26.68 3.18
N PHE A 399 4.04 -25.79 3.58
CA PHE A 399 4.39 -24.50 4.18
C PHE A 399 4.21 -24.55 5.69
N VAL A 400 5.21 -24.08 6.43
CA VAL A 400 5.23 -24.05 7.89
C VAL A 400 5.17 -22.62 8.39
N PHE A 401 4.12 -22.31 9.15
CA PHE A 401 3.96 -21.08 9.92
C PHE A 401 4.66 -21.23 11.26
N GLN A 402 5.52 -20.27 11.58
CA GLN A 402 6.33 -20.29 12.80
C GLN A 402 5.88 -19.21 13.79
N LYS A 403 5.75 -19.60 15.07
CA LYS A 403 5.53 -18.64 16.16
C LYS A 403 6.71 -17.67 16.25
N ASN A 404 6.41 -16.40 16.52
CA ASN A 404 7.35 -15.27 16.51
C ASN A 404 7.87 -14.84 15.12
N SER A 405 7.34 -15.40 14.02
CA SER A 405 7.67 -14.88 12.68
C SER A 405 7.02 -13.52 12.40
N ALA A 406 5.93 -13.17 13.09
CA ALA A 406 5.17 -11.94 12.85
C ALA A 406 4.81 -11.71 11.37
N GLY A 407 4.50 -12.79 10.66
CA GLY A 407 4.17 -12.76 9.23
C GLY A 407 5.38 -12.85 8.28
N LEU A 408 6.63 -12.84 8.79
CA LEU A 408 7.81 -13.00 7.95
C LEU A 408 7.76 -14.31 7.15
N GLY A 409 7.96 -14.18 5.84
CA GLY A 409 7.96 -15.27 4.86
C GLY A 409 6.58 -15.77 4.43
N VAL A 410 5.50 -15.32 5.09
CA VAL A 410 4.12 -15.62 4.67
C VAL A 410 3.79 -14.77 3.44
N PRO A 411 3.51 -15.36 2.26
CA PRO A 411 3.15 -14.59 1.07
C PRO A 411 1.80 -13.89 1.23
N ARG A 412 1.68 -12.69 0.65
CA ARG A 412 0.48 -11.86 0.77
C ARG A 412 -0.73 -12.50 0.09
N GLY A 413 -1.86 -12.52 0.80
CA GLY A 413 -3.18 -12.87 0.26
C GLY A 413 -3.36 -14.28 -0.32
N SER A 414 -2.42 -15.21 -0.09
CA SER A 414 -2.38 -16.48 -0.83
C SER A 414 -2.54 -17.75 0.02
N LEU A 415 -2.30 -17.66 1.33
CA LEU A 415 -2.34 -18.81 2.25
C LEU A 415 -3.56 -18.82 3.18
N GLY A 416 -4.66 -18.19 2.75
CA GLY A 416 -5.94 -18.23 3.47
C GLY A 416 -6.03 -17.26 4.67
N ASP A 417 -6.85 -17.63 5.65
CA ASP A 417 -7.18 -16.83 6.81
C ASP A 417 -6.11 -16.94 7.91
N LEU A 418 -5.23 -15.93 7.96
CA LEU A 418 -4.11 -15.89 8.91
C LEU A 418 -4.57 -15.82 10.38
N SER A 419 -5.79 -15.36 10.68
CA SER A 419 -6.28 -15.31 12.05
C SER A 419 -6.43 -16.72 12.65
N LYS A 420 -7.03 -17.64 11.89
CA LYS A 420 -7.21 -19.05 12.30
C LYS A 420 -5.87 -19.77 12.45
N ILE A 421 -4.97 -19.51 11.51
CA ILE A 421 -3.62 -20.08 11.53
C ILE A 421 -2.84 -19.56 12.73
N SER A 422 -2.94 -18.26 13.02
CA SER A 422 -2.30 -17.64 14.19
C SER A 422 -2.76 -18.28 15.50
N ASN A 423 -4.07 -18.50 15.66
CA ASN A 423 -4.61 -19.15 16.86
C ASN A 423 -4.05 -20.58 17.03
N HIS A 424 -3.90 -21.33 15.93
CA HIS A 424 -3.29 -22.66 15.98
C HIS A 424 -1.81 -22.61 16.36
N VAL A 425 -1.05 -21.69 15.76
CA VAL A 425 0.38 -21.46 16.04
C VAL A 425 0.61 -21.00 17.47
N GLU A 426 -0.29 -20.20 18.03
CA GLU A 426 -0.21 -19.76 19.42
C GLU A 426 -0.23 -20.94 20.40
N GLN A 427 -1.14 -21.90 20.15
CA GLN A 427 -1.35 -23.11 20.94
C GLN A 427 -0.24 -24.16 20.76
N HIS A 428 0.26 -24.35 19.54
CA HIS A 428 1.14 -25.48 19.19
C HIS A 428 2.59 -25.08 18.83
N GLY A 429 2.89 -23.79 18.75
CA GLY A 429 4.21 -23.28 18.34
C GLY A 429 4.42 -23.17 16.83
N SER A 430 3.73 -24.01 16.04
CA SER A 430 3.75 -23.95 14.58
C SER A 430 2.45 -24.49 13.99
N ALA A 431 2.24 -24.24 12.70
CA ALA A 431 1.19 -24.87 11.90
C ALA A 431 1.75 -25.19 10.52
N SER A 432 1.33 -26.31 9.94
CA SER A 432 1.72 -26.69 8.58
C SER A 432 0.50 -26.77 7.69
N MET A 433 0.65 -26.41 6.42
CA MET A 433 -0.40 -26.61 5.42
C MET A 433 0.18 -27.10 4.09
N PRO A 434 -0.56 -27.94 3.36
CA PRO A 434 -0.22 -28.24 1.97
C PRO A 434 -0.33 -26.96 1.14
N VAL A 435 0.66 -26.75 0.29
CA VAL A 435 0.70 -25.66 -0.67
C VAL A 435 1.11 -26.18 -2.04
N TYR A 436 0.86 -25.39 -3.08
CA TYR A 436 1.43 -25.63 -4.38
C TYR A 436 1.90 -24.31 -5.00
N ALA A 437 2.98 -24.40 -5.75
CA ALA A 437 3.45 -23.33 -6.59
C ALA A 437 2.50 -23.16 -7.78
N SER A 438 1.80 -22.04 -7.83
CA SER A 438 1.07 -21.61 -9.02
C SER A 438 1.89 -20.54 -9.71
N SER A 439 2.06 -20.70 -11.01
CA SER A 439 2.57 -19.63 -11.86
C SER A 439 1.41 -19.07 -12.65
N PRO A 440 1.32 -17.74 -12.85
CA PRO A 440 0.37 -17.20 -13.80
C PRO A 440 0.68 -17.79 -15.17
N SER A 441 -0.16 -18.71 -15.66
CA SER A 441 0.06 -19.33 -16.96
C SER A 441 -0.19 -18.30 -18.05
N LEU A 442 0.76 -18.19 -18.98
CA LEU A 442 0.43 -17.73 -20.32
C LEU A 442 -0.45 -18.82 -20.94
N SER A 443 -1.64 -18.46 -21.40
CA SER A 443 -2.35 -19.28 -22.37
C SER A 443 -1.59 -19.18 -23.70
N THR A 444 -0.53 -19.97 -23.88
CA THR A 444 0.22 -20.03 -25.14
C THR A 444 -0.24 -21.22 -25.97
N GLY A 445 -1.00 -20.93 -27.03
CA GLY A 445 -0.68 -21.55 -28.31
C GLY A 445 0.60 -20.87 -28.82
N GLY A 446 1.73 -21.57 -28.78
CA GLY A 446 3.02 -21.06 -29.24
C GLY A 446 4.18 -21.63 -28.45
N SER A 447 4.79 -22.68 -29.00
CA SER A 447 6.06 -23.25 -28.56
C SER A 447 7.21 -22.32 -28.91
N ASP A 448 7.94 -21.82 -27.91
CA ASP A 448 9.38 -21.59 -28.01
C ASP A 448 10.03 -21.44 -26.63
N HIS A 449 11.28 -21.89 -26.53
CA HIS A 449 12.04 -22.06 -25.32
C HIS A 449 12.34 -20.74 -24.58
N GLY A 450 11.96 -20.71 -23.29
CA GLY A 450 12.14 -19.58 -22.38
C GLY A 450 10.81 -19.04 -21.88
N ALA A 451 10.07 -19.84 -21.11
CA ALA A 451 8.75 -19.43 -20.63
C ALA A 451 8.90 -18.21 -19.71
N ASN A 452 8.49 -17.04 -20.18
CA ASN A 452 8.31 -15.83 -19.38
C ASN A 452 7.12 -16.04 -18.44
N VAL A 453 7.36 -16.81 -17.39
CA VAL A 453 6.36 -17.16 -16.38
C VAL A 453 6.33 -16.04 -15.34
N GLY A 454 5.14 -15.56 -14.97
CA GLY A 454 4.98 -14.62 -13.86
C GLY A 454 5.50 -15.16 -12.53
N PRO A 455 5.56 -14.34 -11.46
CA PRO A 455 6.10 -14.77 -10.18
C PRO A 455 5.34 -15.98 -9.66
N VAL A 456 6.09 -16.95 -9.13
CA VAL A 456 5.51 -18.12 -8.47
C VAL A 456 4.79 -17.65 -7.20
N ILE A 457 3.48 -17.92 -7.14
CA ILE A 457 2.63 -17.67 -5.98
C ILE A 457 2.31 -19.00 -5.33
N LEU A 458 2.67 -19.15 -4.06
CA LEU A 458 2.22 -20.28 -3.26
C LEU A 458 0.74 -20.13 -2.92
N LYS A 459 -0.07 -21.12 -3.27
CA LYS A 459 -1.49 -21.18 -2.93
C LYS A 459 -1.74 -22.34 -1.97
N ALA A 460 -2.71 -22.20 -1.07
CA ALA A 460 -3.10 -23.27 -0.17
C ALA A 460 -3.79 -24.44 -0.91
N GLY A 461 -3.53 -25.66 -0.46
CA GLY A 461 -4.16 -26.89 -0.99
C GLY A 461 -3.32 -27.62 -2.03
N SER A 462 -4.01 -28.30 -2.96
CA SER A 462 -3.42 -29.05 -4.08
C SER A 462 -3.82 -28.42 -5.41
N PRO A 463 -3.01 -28.54 -6.48
CA PRO A 463 -3.40 -28.04 -7.79
C PRO A 463 -4.66 -28.77 -8.27
N VAL A 464 -5.63 -28.03 -8.80
CA VAL A 464 -6.77 -28.64 -9.50
C VAL A 464 -6.24 -29.18 -10.82
N SER A 465 -6.20 -30.50 -10.98
CA SER A 465 -5.86 -31.15 -12.25
C SER A 465 -6.88 -30.71 -13.30
N SER A 466 -6.46 -29.90 -14.27
CA SER A 466 -7.24 -29.58 -15.46
C SER A 466 -7.19 -30.76 -16.44
N ASP A 467 -7.69 -31.91 -15.99
CA ASP A 467 -8.06 -33.01 -16.87
C ASP A 467 -9.56 -33.24 -16.71
N ASN A 468 -10.23 -33.18 -17.85
CA ASN A 468 -11.64 -33.45 -18.09
C ASN A 468 -12.62 -32.27 -17.96
N SER A 469 -12.92 -31.70 -19.13
CA SER A 469 -14.19 -31.05 -19.42
C SER A 469 -15.36 -32.00 -19.14
N SER A 470 -16.01 -31.84 -17.99
CA SER A 470 -17.42 -32.21 -17.83
C SER A 470 -18.02 -31.28 -16.78
N PHE A 471 -18.80 -30.31 -17.23
CA PHE A 471 -19.58 -29.43 -16.35
C PHE A 471 -20.52 -30.29 -15.47
N PRO A 472 -20.51 -30.15 -14.13
CA PRO A 472 -21.76 -30.21 -13.39
C PRO A 472 -22.38 -28.81 -13.49
N SER A 473 -23.49 -28.71 -14.23
CA SER A 473 -24.32 -27.52 -14.23
C SER A 473 -24.71 -27.19 -12.78
N ALA A 474 -24.13 -26.13 -12.23
CA ALA A 474 -24.57 -25.58 -10.96
C ALA A 474 -25.98 -25.00 -11.16
N SER A 475 -26.96 -25.66 -10.57
CA SER A 475 -28.35 -25.24 -10.49
C SER A 475 -28.42 -23.81 -9.92
N ARG A 476 -28.70 -22.83 -10.79
CA ARG A 476 -29.13 -21.50 -10.36
C ARG A 476 -30.50 -21.61 -9.67
N PRO A 477 -30.74 -20.95 -8.52
CA PRO A 477 -32.08 -20.70 -8.05
C PRO A 477 -32.74 -19.69 -8.98
N GLY A 478 -33.68 -20.14 -9.81
CA GLY A 478 -34.52 -19.28 -10.64
C GLY A 478 -35.69 -18.68 -9.84
N PRO A 479 -36.18 -17.48 -10.21
CA PRO A 479 -37.19 -16.76 -9.46
C PRO A 479 -38.61 -17.32 -9.69
N TYR A 480 -39.46 -17.16 -8.69
CA TYR A 480 -40.90 -17.40 -8.76
C TYR A 480 -41.58 -16.52 -9.82
N THR A 481 -42.23 -17.14 -10.80
CA THR A 481 -43.46 -16.65 -11.45
C THR A 481 -44.20 -17.84 -12.03
N GLY A 482 -45.43 -18.08 -11.57
CA GLY A 482 -46.30 -19.13 -12.09
C GLY A 482 -47.12 -18.65 -13.29
N SER A 483 -47.47 -19.60 -14.16
CA SER A 483 -48.83 -19.79 -14.69
C SER A 483 -48.84 -20.92 -15.72
N SER A 484 -49.78 -21.86 -15.53
CA SER A 484 -50.56 -22.63 -16.52
C SER A 484 -49.86 -23.07 -17.81
N SER A 485 -49.85 -24.35 -18.18
CA SER A 485 -51.07 -25.04 -18.64
C SER A 485 -50.70 -26.46 -19.11
N GLN A 486 -51.64 -27.40 -18.89
CA GLN A 486 -52.04 -28.56 -19.71
C GLN A 486 -50.94 -29.33 -20.49
N THR A 487 -50.78 -30.65 -20.38
CA THR A 487 -51.77 -31.72 -20.56
C THR A 487 -51.30 -33.05 -19.96
N THR A 488 -52.29 -33.88 -19.67
CA THR A 488 -52.38 -35.20 -19.03
C THR A 488 -51.81 -36.38 -19.88
N PRO A 489 -52.04 -37.67 -19.52
CA PRO A 489 -51.17 -38.48 -18.65
C PRO A 489 -50.90 -39.86 -19.30
N LEU A 490 -50.33 -40.82 -18.57
CA LEU A 490 -50.46 -42.30 -18.67
C LEU A 490 -49.33 -42.87 -17.78
N SER A 491 -49.42 -43.93 -16.98
CA SER A 491 -50.46 -44.73 -16.33
C SER A 491 -49.69 -45.92 -15.73
N HIS A 492 -50.24 -46.52 -14.66
CA HIS A 492 -49.89 -47.82 -14.06
C HIS A 492 -48.68 -47.85 -13.12
N SER A 493 -48.70 -48.55 -11.98
CA SER A 493 -49.73 -49.25 -11.21
C SER A 493 -49.00 -49.84 -9.99
N GLY A 494 -49.60 -49.82 -8.80
CA GLY A 494 -49.00 -50.47 -7.63
C GLY A 494 -49.68 -50.16 -6.30
N ALA A 495 -50.88 -50.73 -6.14
CA ALA A 495 -51.60 -50.98 -4.87
C ALA A 495 -50.70 -51.70 -3.81
N ALA A 496 -50.96 -51.72 -2.50
CA ALA A 496 -51.95 -51.11 -1.63
C ALA A 496 -51.57 -51.32 -0.14
N SER A 497 -52.11 -50.43 0.71
CA SER A 497 -52.74 -50.64 2.04
C SER A 497 -52.04 -51.37 3.20
N ALA A 498 -51.91 -50.66 4.34
CA ALA A 498 -52.53 -50.93 5.67
C ALA A 498 -51.85 -50.04 6.74
N SER A 499 -52.45 -48.94 7.19
CA SER A 499 -53.35 -48.79 8.37
C SER A 499 -52.69 -48.92 9.75
N GLY A 500 -52.80 -47.88 10.59
CA GLY A 500 -52.82 -48.04 12.05
C GLY A 500 -52.34 -46.86 12.93
N GLY A 501 -53.28 -46.18 13.61
CA GLY A 501 -53.15 -45.52 14.93
C GLY A 501 -52.32 -44.21 15.00
N SER A 502 -52.88 -43.01 15.13
CA SER A 502 -53.68 -42.40 16.22
C SER A 502 -52.96 -42.14 17.55
N SER A 503 -53.01 -40.86 17.96
CA SER A 503 -52.87 -40.27 19.30
C SER A 503 -51.48 -40.28 19.95
N GLY A 504 -50.99 -39.22 20.61
CA GLY A 504 -51.56 -37.94 20.97
C GLY A 504 -50.90 -37.40 22.26
N GLY A 505 -50.68 -36.08 22.32
CA GLY A 505 -50.38 -35.32 23.56
C GLY A 505 -48.95 -35.47 24.10
N GLY A 506 -48.32 -34.48 24.71
CA GLY A 506 -48.79 -33.19 25.21
C GLY A 506 -47.66 -32.50 25.98
N SER A 507 -47.80 -31.20 26.14
CA SER A 507 -46.79 -30.19 26.46
C SER A 507 -46.41 -30.04 27.95
N ARG A 508 -45.13 -29.68 28.20
CA ARG A 508 -44.59 -28.67 29.18
C ARG A 508 -44.87 -28.84 30.71
N PRO A 509 -44.30 -27.99 31.61
CA PRO A 509 -42.89 -27.63 31.89
C PRO A 509 -42.57 -27.68 33.42
N GLY A 510 -41.33 -27.37 33.84
CA GLY A 510 -40.99 -27.06 35.26
C GLY A 510 -39.47 -27.04 35.48
N SER A 511 -38.84 -25.88 35.72
CA SER A 511 -38.62 -25.22 37.02
C SER A 511 -37.36 -25.70 37.76
N SER A 512 -36.39 -24.78 37.94
CA SER A 512 -35.33 -24.83 38.98
C SER A 512 -35.96 -24.88 40.39
N PRO A 513 -35.27 -25.38 41.44
CA PRO A 513 -34.21 -24.61 42.11
C PRO A 513 -33.07 -25.42 42.78
N LYS A 514 -31.85 -24.87 42.79
CA LYS A 514 -31.01 -24.53 43.97
C LYS A 514 -29.62 -24.09 43.53
#